data_AF-A0A8J2NJV2-F1
#
_entry.id   AF-A0A8J2NJV2-F1
#
_cell.length_a   1.000
_cell.length_b   1.000
_cell.length_c   1.000
_cell.angle_alpha   90.00
_cell.angle_beta   90.00
_cell.angle_gamma   90.00
#
_symmetry.space_group_name_H-M   'P 1'
#
loop_
_entity.id
_entity.type
_entity.pdbx_description
1 polymer ?
#
loop_
_entity_poly.entity_id
_entity_poly.type
_entity_poly.pdbx_seq_one_letter_code
_entity_poly.pdbx_strand_id
1 'polypeptide(L)'
;MASIARSSLLRQTAMASRLATAAAPATRSAFMPSIRTQVKGVAAFHNTTRRSAILPPGPQRIEGGVNDPAPIPEPNSAHGSYHWTFERLLAAGLVPLTVAPFAAGSLNPTLDAILCSVLLLHSHMGFQQVVIDYIPSRTYPGLRKTFNWLLNLATVLVGVGLYEFETNDVGITEAVRRVWKA
;
A
#
# COMPACT_ATOMS: atom_id res chain seq x y z
N MET A 1 21.90 21.03 -6.24
CA MET A 1 21.13 22.18 -6.78
C MET A 1 19.67 21.77 -6.78
N ALA A 2 18.69 22.39 -6.15
CA ALA A 2 18.59 23.49 -5.19
C ALA A 2 17.34 23.20 -4.33
N SER A 3 17.41 23.39 -3.01
CA SER A 3 16.26 23.38 -2.10
C SER A 3 15.84 24.81 -1.82
N ILE A 4 14.61 25.20 -2.15
CA ILE A 4 14.06 26.50 -1.72
C ILE A 4 12.55 26.33 -1.50
N ALA A 5 12.13 26.44 -0.24
CA ALA A 5 10.91 27.14 0.23
C ALA A 5 10.45 26.57 1.58
N ARG A 6 11.05 27.07 2.67
CA ARG A 6 10.39 27.09 3.99
C ARG A 6 10.10 28.55 4.32
N SER A 7 8.82 28.90 4.39
CA SER A 7 8.34 30.18 4.87
C SER A 7 8.26 30.15 6.40
N SER A 8 9.31 30.65 7.04
CA SER A 8 9.29 31.21 8.39
C SER A 8 8.77 32.64 8.32
N LEU A 9 7.82 33.04 9.19
CA LEU A 9 7.43 34.41 9.62
C LEU A 9 6.08 34.20 10.37
N LEU A 10 5.85 34.53 11.64
CA LEU A 10 6.01 35.78 12.39
C LEU A 10 5.85 35.46 13.91
N ARG A 11 6.77 35.91 14.78
CA ARG A 11 6.68 37.13 15.64
C ARG A 11 5.80 36.92 16.90
N GLN A 12 6.39 36.73 18.10
CA GLN A 12 6.59 37.73 19.19
C GLN A 12 5.28 38.39 19.64
N THR A 13 4.93 38.70 20.89
CA THR A 13 5.51 38.74 22.25
C THR A 13 4.37 39.28 23.13
N ALA A 14 4.22 38.85 24.38
CA ALA A 14 3.70 39.74 25.42
C ALA A 14 4.10 39.26 26.81
N MET A 15 4.91 40.09 27.46
CA MET A 15 5.36 40.01 28.84
C MET A 15 4.22 40.40 29.81
N ALA A 16 4.25 39.75 30.98
CA ALA A 16 4.04 40.27 32.33
C ALA A 16 2.91 41.29 32.62
N SER A 17 2.07 40.93 33.60
CA SER A 17 1.73 41.86 34.69
C SER A 17 1.57 41.09 36.01
N ARG A 18 2.40 41.47 37.00
CA ARG A 18 2.20 41.17 38.41
C ARG A 18 1.39 42.32 39.00
N LEU A 19 0.36 42.02 39.80
CA LEU A 19 0.06 42.80 41.00
C LEU A 19 -0.76 41.97 41.99
N ALA A 20 -0.27 41.92 43.21
CA ALA A 20 -0.92 41.33 44.36
C ALA A 20 -1.86 42.36 45.02
N THR A 21 -2.98 41.90 45.60
CA THR A 21 -3.59 42.56 46.78
C THR A 21 -4.54 41.62 47.53
N ALA A 22 -4.21 41.47 48.83
CA ALA A 22 -5.05 41.36 50.02
C ALA A 22 -6.12 40.27 50.18
N ALA A 23 -5.99 39.58 51.32
CA ALA A 23 -6.99 38.70 51.93
C ALA A 23 -7.82 39.47 52.99
N ALA A 24 -9.14 39.24 53.04
CA ALA A 24 -9.99 39.30 54.25
C ALA A 24 -11.42 38.75 53.96
N PRO A 25 -12.19 38.30 54.97
CA PRO A 25 -13.15 37.19 54.83
C PRO A 25 -14.65 37.53 54.96
N ALA A 26 -15.45 36.53 54.58
CA ALA A 26 -16.80 36.15 55.05
C ALA A 26 -18.02 37.06 54.73
N THR A 27 -19.02 36.48 54.07
CA THR A 27 -20.36 36.18 54.64
C THR A 27 -21.19 35.32 53.67
N ARG A 28 -21.92 34.35 54.23
CA ARG A 28 -22.82 33.40 53.53
C ARG A 28 -24.20 34.02 53.30
N SER A 29 -24.86 33.59 52.21
CA SER A 29 -26.33 33.47 51.97
C SER A 29 -26.67 34.02 50.57
N ALA A 30 -27.51 33.45 49.72
CA ALA A 30 -28.27 32.21 49.64
C ALA A 30 -28.69 32.03 48.17
N PHE A 31 -28.98 30.79 47.77
CA PHE A 31 -29.81 30.44 46.61
C PHE A 31 -29.49 31.13 45.27
N MET A 32 -28.55 30.54 44.51
CA MET A 32 -28.71 30.49 43.06
C MET A 32 -28.92 29.02 42.66
N PRO A 33 -29.97 28.67 41.91
CA PRO A 33 -30.03 27.37 41.27
C PRO A 33 -28.83 27.28 40.33
N SER A 34 -28.02 26.25 40.58
CA SER A 34 -26.87 25.91 39.78
C SER A 34 -27.35 25.54 38.37
N ILE A 35 -27.42 26.51 37.46
CA ILE A 35 -27.31 26.21 36.03
C ILE A 35 -25.83 25.95 35.78
N ARG A 36 -25.36 24.78 36.24
CA ARG A 36 -24.19 24.12 35.67
C ARG A 36 -24.61 23.73 34.27
N THR A 37 -24.51 24.66 33.33
CA THR A 37 -24.38 24.30 31.92
C THR A 37 -23.07 23.53 31.84
N GLN A 38 -23.18 22.21 32.02
CA GLN A 38 -22.16 21.25 31.69
C GLN A 38 -21.97 21.35 30.18
N VAL A 39 -21.19 22.35 29.75
CA VAL A 39 -20.55 22.30 28.44
C VAL A 39 -19.50 21.21 28.57
N LYS A 40 -19.97 19.96 28.56
CA LYS A 40 -19.21 18.82 28.08
C LYS A 40 -19.05 19.01 26.58
N GLY A 41 -18.36 20.09 26.20
CA GLY A 41 -17.70 20.20 24.92
C GLY A 41 -16.49 19.27 24.96
N VAL A 42 -16.73 17.98 25.15
CA VAL A 42 -15.82 16.99 24.61
C VAL A 42 -15.97 17.19 23.11
N ALA A 43 -15.13 18.04 22.55
CA ALA A 43 -14.81 17.96 21.14
C ALA A 43 -14.24 16.54 20.96
N ALA A 44 -15.14 15.58 20.73
CA ALA A 44 -14.77 14.29 20.24
C ALA A 44 -14.10 14.59 18.90
N PHE A 45 -12.78 14.62 18.91
CA PHE A 45 -12.00 14.64 17.69
C PHE A 45 -12.32 13.34 16.97
N HIS A 46 -13.35 13.38 16.12
CA HIS A 46 -13.78 12.32 15.23
C HIS A 46 -12.75 12.15 14.09
N ASN A 47 -11.47 12.01 14.43
CA ASN A 47 -10.39 11.82 13.46
C ASN A 47 -9.96 10.35 13.35
N THR A 48 -10.59 9.45 14.10
CA THR A 48 -10.41 8.01 13.89
C THR A 48 -11.58 7.51 13.05
N THR A 49 -11.50 7.73 11.74
CA THR A 49 -12.22 6.85 10.82
C THR A 49 -11.75 5.44 11.18
N ARG A 50 -12.63 4.62 11.78
CA ARG A 50 -12.37 3.18 11.92
C ARG A 50 -12.25 2.64 10.51
N ARG A 51 -11.06 2.70 9.92
CA ARG A 51 -10.78 1.99 8.68
C ARG A 51 -10.88 0.52 9.05
N SER A 52 -11.83 -0.17 8.42
CA SER A 52 -11.88 -1.62 8.42
C SER A 52 -10.58 -2.13 7.78
N ALA A 53 -9.54 -2.28 8.58
CA ALA A 53 -8.30 -2.87 8.12
C ALA A 53 -8.56 -4.35 7.85
N ILE A 54 -8.12 -4.85 6.69
CA ILE A 54 -8.26 -6.27 6.29
C ILE A 54 -7.69 -7.20 7.37
N LEU A 55 -6.62 -6.76 8.04
CA LEU A 55 -6.03 -7.41 9.20
C LEU A 55 -5.99 -6.41 10.37
N PRO A 56 -6.30 -6.82 11.60
CA PRO A 56 -6.19 -5.93 12.75
C PRO A 56 -4.73 -5.51 12.95
N PRO A 57 -4.47 -4.26 13.37
CA PRO A 57 -3.12 -3.79 13.66
C PRO A 57 -2.51 -4.63 14.78
N GLY A 58 -1.24 -5.01 14.60
CA GLY A 58 -0.50 -5.72 15.63
C GLY A 58 -0.18 -4.84 16.85
N PRO A 59 0.30 -5.43 17.96
CA PRO A 59 0.74 -4.66 19.12
C PRO A 59 1.89 -3.71 18.73
N GLN A 60 1.87 -2.49 19.26
CA GLN A 60 2.95 -1.54 19.02
C GLN A 60 4.19 -1.98 19.80
N ARG A 61 5.25 -2.35 19.08
CA ARG A 61 6.55 -2.74 19.64
C ARG A 61 7.60 -1.69 19.28
N ILE A 62 8.24 -1.11 20.30
CA ILE A 62 9.42 -0.25 20.12
C ILE A 62 10.64 -1.17 20.18
N GLU A 63 11.43 -1.19 19.11
CA GLU A 63 12.71 -1.90 19.06
C GLU A 63 13.82 -0.85 19.28
N GLY A 64 14.60 -0.99 20.35
CA GLY A 64 15.62 -0.02 20.77
C GLY A 64 15.13 1.02 21.78
N GLY A 65 16.07 1.80 22.32
CA GLY A 65 15.83 2.94 23.20
C GLY A 65 15.81 4.28 22.46
N VAL A 66 15.61 5.37 23.21
CA VAL A 66 15.51 6.74 22.66
C VAL A 66 16.77 7.18 21.90
N ASN A 67 17.92 6.66 22.30
CA ASN A 67 19.22 7.01 21.73
C ASN A 67 19.75 5.97 20.73
N ASP A 68 19.02 4.89 20.49
CA ASP A 68 19.47 3.85 19.55
C ASP A 68 19.07 4.26 18.12
N PRO A 69 20.01 4.24 17.16
CA PRO A 69 19.67 4.52 15.77
C PRO A 69 18.74 3.44 15.22
N ALA A 70 17.78 3.83 14.38
CA ALA A 70 16.93 2.87 13.67
C ALA A 70 17.80 1.92 12.83
N PRO A 71 17.53 0.60 12.84
CA PRO A 71 18.31 -0.35 12.06
C PRO A 71 18.14 -0.05 10.57
N ILE A 72 19.26 0.08 9.86
CA ILE A 72 19.30 0.25 8.41
C ILE A 72 19.44 -1.16 7.81
N PRO A 73 18.48 -1.64 7.01
CA PRO A 73 18.61 -2.93 6.35
C PRO A 73 19.75 -2.88 5.32
N GLU A 74 20.46 -3.98 5.18
CA GLU A 74 21.52 -4.10 4.16
C GLU A 74 20.95 -3.87 2.75
N PRO A 75 21.60 -3.04 1.92
CA PRO A 75 21.10 -2.73 0.59
C PRO A 75 21.12 -3.97 -0.30
N ASN A 76 19.99 -4.25 -0.96
CA ASN A 76 19.88 -5.34 -1.92
C ASN A 76 19.21 -4.84 -3.23
N SER A 77 20.02 -4.65 -4.26
CA SER A 77 19.55 -4.18 -5.58
C SER A 77 18.55 -5.12 -6.23
N ALA A 78 18.62 -6.43 -5.95
CA ALA A 78 17.69 -7.42 -6.50
C ALA A 78 16.26 -7.22 -5.98
N HIS A 79 16.09 -6.74 -4.74
CA HIS A 79 14.78 -6.44 -4.16
C HIS A 79 14.32 -4.99 -4.42
N GLY A 80 15.22 -4.13 -4.91
CA GLY A 80 14.95 -2.73 -5.19
C GLY A 80 14.96 -2.42 -6.68
N SER A 81 16.07 -1.84 -7.14
CA SER A 81 16.18 -1.24 -8.47
C SER A 81 16.02 -2.24 -9.62
N TYR A 82 16.58 -3.45 -9.50
CA TYR A 82 16.50 -4.46 -10.57
C TYR A 82 15.08 -4.98 -10.73
N HIS A 83 14.45 -5.33 -9.61
CA HIS A 83 13.06 -5.76 -9.60
C HIS A 83 12.12 -4.68 -10.18
N TRP A 84 12.27 -3.42 -9.75
CA TRP A 84 11.49 -2.31 -10.31
C TRP A 84 11.69 -2.15 -11.82
N THR A 85 12.95 -2.14 -12.27
CA THR A 85 13.27 -1.97 -13.70
C THR A 85 12.68 -3.11 -14.53
N PHE A 86 12.80 -4.35 -14.05
CA PHE A 86 12.27 -5.52 -14.73
C PHE A 86 10.75 -5.49 -14.84
N GLU A 87 10.03 -5.14 -13.77
CA GLU A 87 8.57 -4.97 -13.83
C GLU A 87 8.14 -3.90 -14.85
N ARG A 88 8.85 -2.77 -14.87
CA ARG A 88 8.55 -1.69 -15.83
C ARG A 88 8.84 -2.14 -17.27
N LEU A 89 9.89 -2.91 -17.50
CA LEU A 89 10.22 -3.47 -18.80
C LEU A 89 9.14 -4.44 -19.29
N LEU A 90 8.68 -5.35 -18.43
CA LEU A 90 7.58 -6.26 -18.79
C LEU A 90 6.30 -5.48 -19.09
N ALA A 91 5.93 -4.52 -18.25
CA ALA A 91 4.74 -3.70 -18.45
C ALA A 91 4.80 -2.90 -19.77
N ALA A 92 5.94 -2.26 -20.05
CA ALA A 92 6.15 -1.53 -21.29
C ALA A 92 6.14 -2.45 -22.52
N GLY A 93 6.74 -3.64 -22.42
CA GLY A 93 6.74 -4.65 -23.48
C GLY A 93 5.35 -5.25 -23.74
N LEU A 94 4.49 -5.31 -22.73
CA LEU A 94 3.12 -5.81 -22.85
C LEU A 94 2.24 -4.93 -23.76
N VAL A 95 2.53 -3.62 -23.82
CA VAL A 95 1.76 -2.67 -24.65
C VAL A 95 1.82 -3.03 -26.15
N PRO A 96 2.99 -3.12 -26.81
CA PRO A 96 3.03 -3.54 -28.21
C PRO A 96 2.62 -5.00 -28.40
N LEU A 97 2.91 -5.90 -27.45
CA LEU A 97 2.54 -7.32 -27.56
C LEU A 97 1.01 -7.53 -27.56
N THR A 98 0.25 -6.72 -26.83
CA THR A 98 -1.22 -6.80 -26.84
C THR A 98 -1.85 -6.20 -28.10
N VAL A 99 -1.17 -5.27 -28.78
CA VAL A 99 -1.62 -4.69 -30.05
C VAL A 99 -1.26 -5.58 -31.25
N ALA A 100 -0.13 -6.29 -31.20
CA ALA A 100 0.40 -7.05 -32.32
C ALA A 100 -0.58 -8.08 -32.94
N PRO A 101 -1.37 -8.85 -32.17
CA PRO A 101 -2.36 -9.79 -32.72
C PRO A 101 -3.43 -9.11 -33.59
N PHE A 102 -3.80 -7.86 -33.27
CA PHE A 102 -4.79 -7.10 -34.06
C PHE A 102 -4.23 -6.61 -35.39
N ALA A 103 -2.93 -6.30 -35.43
CA ALA A 103 -2.27 -5.81 -36.65
C ALA A 103 -1.81 -6.95 -37.58
N ALA A 104 -1.40 -8.08 -37.02
CA ALA A 104 -0.82 -9.18 -37.80
C ALA A 104 -1.86 -10.00 -38.58
N GLY A 105 -3.14 -9.98 -38.17
CA GLY A 105 -4.27 -10.64 -38.86
C GLY A 105 -4.19 -12.17 -38.97
N SER A 106 -3.05 -12.77 -38.61
CA SER A 106 -2.74 -14.20 -38.65
C SER A 106 -2.14 -14.64 -37.31
N LEU A 107 -2.48 -15.85 -36.88
CA LEU A 107 -2.01 -16.44 -35.63
C LEU A 107 -0.53 -16.82 -35.79
N ASN A 108 0.33 -16.26 -34.94
CA ASN A 108 1.72 -16.67 -34.83
C ASN A 108 1.90 -17.33 -33.45
N PRO A 109 2.00 -18.67 -33.38
CA PRO A 109 2.13 -19.39 -32.10
C PRO A 109 3.31 -18.91 -31.26
N THR A 110 4.41 -18.50 -31.89
CA THR A 110 5.56 -17.93 -31.19
C THR A 110 5.23 -16.59 -30.55
N LEU A 111 4.50 -15.73 -31.25
CA LEU A 111 4.05 -14.44 -30.72
C LEU A 111 3.09 -14.66 -29.55
N ASP A 112 2.13 -15.59 -29.72
CA ASP A 112 1.15 -15.90 -28.68
C ASP A 112 1.83 -16.46 -27.42
N ALA A 113 2.77 -17.40 -27.58
CA ALA A 113 3.59 -17.91 -26.47
C ALA A 113 4.41 -16.81 -25.77
N ILE A 114 4.97 -15.84 -26.51
CA ILE A 114 5.68 -14.69 -25.93
C ILE A 114 4.71 -13.79 -25.15
N LEU A 115 3.55 -13.46 -25.74
CA LEU A 115 2.51 -12.67 -25.09
C LEU A 115 2.06 -13.34 -23.78
N CYS A 116 1.75 -14.64 -23.83
CA CYS A 116 1.38 -15.47 -22.69
C CYS A 116 2.45 -15.46 -21.59
N SER A 117 3.72 -15.66 -21.96
CA SER A 117 4.83 -15.72 -21.02
C SER A 117 5.05 -14.38 -20.32
N VAL A 118 5.06 -13.28 -21.08
CA VAL A 118 5.26 -11.92 -20.56
C VAL A 118 4.07 -11.52 -19.66
N LEU A 119 2.85 -11.88 -20.05
CA LEU A 119 1.65 -11.68 -19.25
C LEU A 119 1.72 -12.44 -17.93
N LEU A 120 2.08 -13.73 -17.95
CA LEU A 120 2.20 -14.56 -16.76
C LEU A 120 3.23 -13.98 -15.77
N LEU A 121 4.41 -13.60 -16.26
CA LEU A 121 5.46 -13.01 -15.43
C LEU A 121 5.03 -11.65 -14.84
N HIS A 122 4.41 -10.78 -15.65
CA HIS A 122 3.88 -9.50 -15.19
C HIS A 122 2.82 -9.69 -14.10
N SER A 123 1.89 -10.62 -14.30
CA SER A 123 0.86 -10.95 -13.31
C SER A 123 1.43 -11.55 -12.03
N HIS A 124 2.42 -12.45 -12.12
CA HIS A 124 3.06 -13.04 -10.94
C HIS A 124 3.67 -11.96 -10.03
N MET A 125 4.46 -11.04 -10.60
CA MET A 125 5.07 -9.95 -9.83
C MET A 125 4.02 -8.97 -9.29
N GLY A 126 3.01 -8.64 -10.10
CA GLY A 126 1.89 -7.79 -9.65
C GLY A 126 1.17 -8.37 -8.44
N PHE A 127 0.83 -9.67 -8.47
CA PHE A 127 0.24 -10.34 -7.32
C PHE A 127 1.21 -10.48 -6.14
N GLN A 128 2.50 -10.65 -6.40
CA GLN A 128 3.51 -10.63 -5.35
C GLN A 128 3.50 -9.28 -4.61
N GLN A 129 3.36 -8.15 -5.30
CA GLN A 129 3.21 -6.83 -4.67
C GLN A 129 1.94 -6.72 -3.82
N VAL A 130 0.81 -7.24 -4.33
CA VAL A 130 -0.45 -7.29 -3.55
C VAL A 130 -0.25 -8.08 -2.26
N VAL A 131 0.38 -9.26 -2.31
CA VAL A 131 0.72 -10.03 -1.10
C VAL A 131 1.69 -9.26 -0.20
N ILE A 132 2.64 -8.52 -0.81
CA ILE A 132 3.61 -7.71 -0.08
C ILE A 132 2.94 -6.64 0.77
N ASP A 133 2.02 -5.89 0.16
CA ASP A 133 1.39 -4.71 0.74
C ASP A 133 0.30 -5.07 1.76
N TYR A 134 -0.48 -6.12 1.51
CA TYR A 134 -1.65 -6.43 2.32
C TYR A 134 -1.41 -7.47 3.41
N ILE A 135 -0.33 -8.27 3.36
CA ILE A 135 -0.06 -9.33 4.35
C ILE A 135 1.30 -9.09 5.03
N PRO A 136 1.38 -8.28 6.10
CA PRO A 136 2.66 -7.86 6.66
C PRO A 136 3.44 -9.03 7.28
N SER A 137 4.71 -9.18 6.89
CA SER A 137 5.58 -10.28 7.33
C SER A 137 5.91 -10.25 8.83
N ARG A 138 6.00 -9.06 9.44
CA ARG A 138 6.28 -8.89 10.87
C ARG A 138 5.18 -9.46 11.76
N THR A 139 3.91 -9.28 11.38
CA THR A 139 2.76 -9.65 12.20
C THR A 139 2.16 -11.00 11.78
N TYR A 140 2.14 -11.30 10.48
CA TYR A 140 1.52 -12.51 9.93
C TYR A 140 2.50 -13.31 9.05
N PRO A 141 3.66 -13.75 9.57
CA PRO A 141 4.67 -14.46 8.78
C PRO A 141 4.16 -15.79 8.19
N GLY A 142 3.31 -16.51 8.94
CA GLY A 142 2.71 -17.76 8.47
C GLY A 142 1.78 -17.54 7.28
N LEU A 143 0.87 -16.57 7.38
CA LEU A 143 -0.06 -16.21 6.29
C LEU A 143 0.72 -15.74 5.05
N ARG A 144 1.72 -14.88 5.25
CA ARG A 144 2.61 -14.41 4.18
C ARG A 144 3.29 -15.57 3.44
N LYS A 145 3.82 -16.54 4.19
CA LYS A 145 4.46 -17.74 3.60
C LYS A 145 3.46 -18.59 2.80
N THR A 146 2.26 -18.79 3.32
CA THR A 146 1.19 -19.55 2.64
C THR A 146 0.81 -18.89 1.32
N PHE A 147 0.56 -17.58 1.30
CA PHE A 147 0.18 -16.87 0.08
C PHE A 147 1.31 -16.80 -0.95
N ASN A 148 2.58 -16.68 -0.51
CA ASN A 148 3.71 -16.78 -1.44
C ASN A 148 3.78 -18.16 -2.10
N TRP A 149 3.60 -19.24 -1.35
CA TRP A 149 3.56 -20.60 -1.91
C TRP A 149 2.38 -20.82 -2.84
N LEU A 150 1.20 -20.34 -2.45
CA LEU A 150 0.00 -20.39 -3.27
C LEU A 150 0.21 -19.65 -4.59
N LEU A 151 0.80 -18.46 -4.55
CA LEU A 151 1.11 -17.68 -5.75
C LEU A 151 2.09 -18.43 -6.66
N ASN A 152 3.15 -19.00 -6.10
CA ASN A 152 4.11 -19.80 -6.89
C ASN A 152 3.43 -21.01 -7.55
N LEU A 153 2.60 -21.74 -6.79
CA LEU A 153 1.85 -22.87 -7.32
C LEU A 153 0.87 -22.44 -8.41
N ALA A 154 0.14 -21.34 -8.20
CA ALA A 154 -0.78 -20.79 -9.20
C ALA A 154 -0.03 -20.39 -10.48
N THR A 155 1.14 -19.77 -10.37
CA THR A 155 1.96 -19.39 -11.53
C THR A 155 2.45 -20.60 -12.31
N VAL A 156 2.89 -21.67 -11.63
CA VAL A 156 3.28 -22.92 -12.30
C VAL A 156 2.08 -23.56 -12.97
N LEU A 157 0.94 -23.64 -12.28
CA LEU A 157 -0.29 -24.23 -12.83
C LEU A 157 -0.78 -23.47 -14.06
N VAL A 158 -0.81 -22.14 -14.00
CA VAL A 158 -1.15 -21.30 -15.16
C VAL A 158 -0.12 -21.50 -16.25
N GLY A 159 1.18 -21.52 -15.94
CA GLY A 159 2.23 -21.76 -16.93
C GLY A 159 2.06 -23.10 -17.68
N VAL A 160 1.75 -24.17 -16.97
CA VAL A 160 1.43 -25.47 -17.58
C VAL A 160 0.15 -25.39 -18.41
N GLY A 161 -0.89 -24.75 -17.90
CA GLY A 161 -2.14 -24.55 -18.65
C GLY A 161 -1.95 -23.76 -19.94
N LEU A 162 -1.12 -22.70 -19.92
CA LEU A 162 -0.77 -21.93 -21.10
C LEU A 162 0.06 -22.75 -22.08
N TYR A 163 1.02 -23.53 -21.60
CA TYR A 163 1.78 -24.45 -22.45
C TYR A 163 0.88 -25.45 -23.16
N GLU A 164 -0.01 -26.11 -22.43
CA GLU A 164 -0.98 -27.06 -23.00
C GLU A 164 -1.92 -26.37 -24.00
N PHE A 165 -2.38 -25.16 -23.69
CA PHE A 165 -3.29 -24.40 -24.56
C PHE A 165 -2.65 -23.93 -25.87
N GLU A 166 -1.36 -23.58 -25.83
CA GLU A 166 -0.60 -23.19 -27.03
C GLU A 166 -0.11 -24.39 -27.85
N THR A 167 0.15 -25.54 -27.22
CA THR A 167 0.71 -26.72 -27.92
C THR A 167 -0.34 -27.70 -28.41
N ASN A 168 -1.40 -27.91 -27.64
CA ASN A 168 -2.43 -28.93 -27.90
C ASN A 168 -3.81 -28.34 -28.21
N ASP A 169 -4.00 -27.03 -28.07
CA ASP A 169 -5.25 -26.33 -28.40
C ASP A 169 -4.98 -25.15 -29.37
N VAL A 170 -5.91 -24.20 -29.43
CA VAL A 170 -5.94 -23.13 -30.44
C VAL A 170 -5.10 -21.89 -30.11
N GLY A 171 -4.57 -21.80 -28.89
CA GLY A 171 -3.84 -20.63 -28.38
C GLY A 171 -4.74 -19.50 -27.83
N ILE A 172 -4.18 -18.64 -26.98
CA ILE A 172 -4.92 -17.56 -26.30
C ILE A 172 -5.57 -16.60 -27.29
N THR A 173 -4.81 -16.11 -28.27
CA THR A 173 -5.31 -15.05 -29.16
C THR A 173 -6.50 -15.51 -29.98
N GLU A 174 -6.49 -16.74 -30.49
CA GLU A 174 -7.61 -17.33 -31.22
C GLU A 174 -8.77 -17.67 -30.28
N ALA A 175 -8.50 -18.14 -29.07
CA ALA A 175 -9.54 -18.38 -28.08
C ALA A 175 -10.31 -17.10 -27.72
N VAL A 176 -9.60 -16.00 -27.46
CA VAL A 176 -10.21 -14.69 -27.21
C VAL A 176 -11.04 -14.25 -28.41
N ARG A 177 -10.54 -14.44 -29.63
CA ARG A 177 -11.28 -14.14 -30.87
C ARG A 177 -12.57 -14.94 -31.00
N ARG A 178 -12.54 -16.23 -30.66
CA ARG A 178 -13.72 -17.11 -30.70
C ARG A 178 -14.75 -16.72 -29.65
N VAL A 179 -14.30 -16.46 -28.41
CA VAL A 179 -15.16 -16.00 -27.31
C VAL A 179 -15.83 -14.66 -27.65
N TRP A 180 -15.13 -13.75 -28.33
CA TRP A 180 -15.68 -12.45 -28.71
C TRP A 180 -16.83 -12.54 -29.73
N LYS A 181 -16.86 -13.62 -30.54
CA LYS A 181 -17.90 -13.86 -31.55
C LYS A 181 -18.99 -14.83 -31.08
N ALA A 182 -18.87 -15.35 -29.86
CA ALA A 182 -19.78 -16.32 -29.27
C ALA A 182 -21.12 -15.68 -28.84
#